data_AF-A0A0J9V6C8-F1
#
_entry.id   AF-A0A0J9V6C8-F1
#
_cell.length_a   1.000
_cell.length_b   1.000
_cell.length_c   1.000
_cell.angle_alpha   90.00
_cell.angle_beta   90.00
_cell.angle_gamma   90.00
#
_symmetry.space_group_name_H-M   'P 1'
#
loop_
_entity.id
_entity.type
_entity.pdbx_description
1 polymer ?
#
loop_
_entity_poly.entity_id
_entity_poly.type
_entity_poly.pdbx_seq_one_letter_code
_entity_poly.pdbx_strand_id
1 'polypeptide(L)' 'MGPDVKWVSSARWNVDGNVWTSSGVTSGLDLIFAFIEEIYGATYAKDLQGTIEFMRVDDACDDPFAEVHDIPPSGDCRLV' A
#
# COMPACT_ATOMS: atom_id res chain seq x y z
N MET A 1 17.69 -9.22 2.83
CA MET A 1 17.15 -7.86 2.67
C MET A 1 18.29 -6.91 2.31
N GLY A 2 18.05 -5.91 1.47
CA GLY A 2 19.07 -4.90 1.12
C GLY A 2 19.49 -4.13 2.38
N PRO A 3 20.80 -4.01 2.68
CA PRO A 3 21.27 -3.51 3.97
C PRO A 3 20.98 -2.02 4.19
N ASP A 4 20.89 -1.23 3.12
CA ASP A 4 20.67 0.22 3.18
C ASP A 4 19.21 0.62 2.90
N VAL A 5 18.32 -0.36 2.74
CA VAL A 5 16.89 -0.12 2.52
C VAL A 5 16.20 0.06 3.86
N LYS A 6 15.40 1.13 3.97
CA LYS A 6 14.51 1.35 5.12
C LYS A 6 13.27 0.48 4.96
N TRP A 7 13.36 -0.78 5.39
CA TRP A 7 12.21 -1.69 5.38
C TRP A 7 11.13 -1.21 6.36
N VAL A 8 9.87 -1.31 5.94
CA VAL A 8 8.68 -0.92 6.72
C VAL A 8 7.76 -2.13 6.85
N SER A 9 7.37 -2.47 8.09
CA SER A 9 6.40 -3.51 8.43
C SER A 9 5.48 -2.97 9.53
N SER A 10 4.16 -3.15 9.48
CA SER A 10 3.34 -3.95 8.57
C SER A 10 2.78 -3.13 7.40
N ALA A 11 3.64 -2.56 6.55
CA ALA A 11 3.19 -1.79 5.40
C ALA A 11 2.46 -2.68 4.39
N ARG A 12 1.26 -2.29 4.00
CA ARG A 12 0.53 -2.81 2.84
C ARG A 12 1.14 -2.25 1.56
N TRP A 13 1.37 -0.94 1.56
CA TRP A 13 2.24 -0.28 0.60
C TRP A 13 3.04 0.84 1.26
N ASN A 14 4.08 1.29 0.57
CA ASN A 14 4.88 2.44 0.97
C ASN A 14 5.18 3.32 -0.25
N VAL A 15 5.34 4.62 -0.01
CA VAL A 15 5.70 5.63 -1.02
C VAL A 15 6.97 6.33 -0.57
N ASP A 16 8.00 6.33 -1.42
CA ASP A 16 9.24 7.09 -1.21
C ASP A 16 9.50 7.95 -2.47
N GLY A 17 9.14 9.22 -2.38
CA GLY A 17 9.15 10.15 -3.51
C GLY A 17 8.31 9.66 -4.68
N ASN A 18 8.96 9.26 -5.77
CA ASN A 18 8.30 8.76 -6.98
C ASN A 18 8.28 7.22 -7.08
N VAL A 19 8.70 6.50 -6.04
CA VAL A 19 8.74 5.04 -6.00
C VAL A 19 7.63 4.52 -5.08
N TRP A 20 6.80 3.63 -5.61
CA TRP A 20 5.68 3.02 -4.92
C TRP A 20 5.89 1.51 -4.87
N THR A 21 5.83 0.92 -3.68
CA THR A 21 6.06 -0.52 -3.48
C THR A 21 4.96 -1.13 -2.61
N SER A 22 4.51 -2.35 -2.94
CA SER A 22 3.54 -3.11 -2.17
C SER A 22 4.12 -4.44 -1.67
N SER A 23 3.54 -5.00 -0.61
CA SER A 23 4.00 -6.25 0.00
C SER A 23 3.66 -7.50 -0.82
N GLY A 24 2.38 -7.74 -1.08
CA GLY A 24 1.85 -8.88 -1.85
C GLY A 24 0.94 -8.48 -3.02
N VAL A 25 0.24 -9.48 -3.57
CA VAL A 25 -0.62 -9.31 -4.76
C VAL A 25 -1.82 -8.41 -4.48
N THR A 26 -2.56 -8.66 -3.41
CA THR A 26 -3.77 -7.88 -3.07
C THR A 26 -3.44 -6.47 -2.61
N SER A 27 -2.38 -6.30 -1.81
CA SER A 27 -1.86 -4.98 -1.46
C SER A 27 -1.40 -4.18 -2.68
N GLY A 28 -0.98 -4.85 -3.76
CA GLY A 28 -0.66 -4.19 -5.03
C GLY A 28 -1.90 -3.60 -5.72
N LEU A 29 -3.07 -4.21 -5.54
CA LEU A 29 -4.34 -3.63 -6.00
C LEU A 29 -4.69 -2.38 -5.19
N ASP A 30 -4.54 -2.43 -3.87
CA ASP A 30 -4.80 -1.26 -3.01
C ASP A 30 -3.81 -0.12 -3.29
N LEU A 31 -2.53 -0.45 -3.50
CA LEU A 31 -1.51 0.50 -3.94
C LEU A 31 -1.92 1.19 -5.24
N ILE A 32 -2.34 0.45 -6.26
CA ILE A 32 -2.65 1.09 -7.55
C ILE A 32 -3.87 2.00 -7.44
N PHE A 33 -4.84 1.70 -6.56
CA PHE A 33 -5.94 2.63 -6.27
C PHE A 33 -5.47 3.88 -5.55
N ALA A 34 -4.56 3.76 -4.56
CA ALA A 34 -3.94 4.90 -3.91
C ALA A 34 -3.13 5.76 -4.91
N PHE A 35 -2.40 5.13 -5.83
CA PHE A 35 -1.70 5.82 -6.91
C PHE A 35 -2.67 6.54 -7.87
N ILE A 36 -3.75 5.87 -8.29
CA ILE A 36 -4.74 6.46 -9.18
C ILE A 36 -5.41 7.66 -8.51
N GLU A 37 -5.69 7.57 -7.23
CA GLU A 37 -6.24 8.67 -6.43
C GLU A 37 -5.28 9.86 -6.35
N GLU A 38 -3.99 9.62 -6.08
CA GLU A 38 -2.97 10.67 -6.03
C GLU A 38 -2.78 11.37 -7.39
N ILE A 39 -2.74 10.60 -8.49
CA ILE A 39 -2.41 11.12 -9.82
C ILE A 39 -3.63 11.66 -10.59
N TYR A 40 -4.78 11.01 -10.46
CA TYR A 40 -5.99 11.30 -11.24
C TYR A 40 -7.17 11.80 -10.39
N GLY A 41 -7.03 11.78 -9.05
CA GLY A 41 -8.03 12.26 -8.11
C GLY A 41 -8.98 11.19 -7.59
N ALA A 42 -9.47 11.40 -6.36
CA ALA A 42 -10.31 10.46 -5.62
C ALA A 42 -11.63 10.08 -6.33
N THR A 43 -12.23 11.01 -7.08
CA THR A 43 -13.47 10.71 -7.83
C THR A 43 -13.24 9.62 -8.87
N TYR A 44 -12.15 9.73 -9.64
CA TYR A 44 -11.84 8.74 -10.67
C TYR A 44 -11.47 7.39 -10.07
N ALA A 45 -10.69 7.37 -8.99
CA ALA A 45 -10.37 6.15 -8.26
C ALA A 45 -11.63 5.44 -7.74
N LYS A 46 -12.58 6.20 -7.18
CA LYS A 46 -13.85 5.68 -6.68
C LYS A 46 -14.75 5.12 -7.79
N ASP A 47 -14.84 5.81 -8.92
CA ASP A 47 -15.63 5.35 -10.07
C ASP A 47 -15.04 4.04 -10.65
N LEU A 48 -13.71 3.96 -10.76
CA LEU A 48 -13.02 2.75 -11.19
C LEU A 48 -13.25 1.59 -10.20
N GLN A 49 -13.15 1.87 -8.90
CA GLN A 49 -13.38 0.89 -7.85
C GLN A 49 -14.79 0.29 -7.95
N GLY A 50 -15.80 1.15 -8.13
CA GLY A 50 -17.18 0.71 -8.36
C GLY A 50 -17.35 -0.07 -9.66
N THR A 51 -16.66 0.32 -10.72
CA THR A 51 -16.72 -0.35 -12.04
C THR A 51 -16.22 -1.80 -11.99
N ILE A 52 -15.17 -2.06 -11.20
CA ILE A 52 -14.59 -3.40 -11.09
C ILE A 52 -15.09 -4.18 -9.86
N GLU A 53 -16.00 -3.58 -9.08
CA GLU A 53 -16.58 -4.15 -7.86
C GLU A 53 -15.52 -4.57 -6.82
N PHE A 54 -14.41 -3.83 -6.75
CA PHE A 54 -13.34 -4.10 -5.81
C PHE A 54 -13.53 -3.32 -4.50
N MET A 55 -13.30 -3.95 -3.36
CA MET A 55 -13.25 -3.28 -2.07
C MET A 55 -11.80 -3.14 -1.65
N ARG A 56 -11.27 -1.92 -1.75
CA ARG A 56 -9.88 -1.63 -1.39
C ARG A 56 -9.71 -1.41 0.12
N VAL A 57 -8.51 -1.67 0.61
CA VAL A 57 -8.03 -1.21 1.92
C VAL A 57 -7.40 0.17 1.75
N ASP A 58 -7.86 1.14 2.53
CA ASP A 58 -7.42 2.54 2.41
C ASP A 58 -6.26 2.91 3.35
N ASP A 59 -5.94 2.07 4.34
CA ASP A 59 -4.81 2.29 5.23
C ASP A 59 -3.55 1.58 4.72
N ALA A 60 -2.52 2.37 4.41
CA ALA A 60 -1.21 1.88 3.96
C ALA A 60 -0.52 0.98 4.99
N CYS A 61 -0.93 1.03 6.26
CA CYS A 61 -0.38 0.24 7.34
C CYS A 61 -1.18 -1.00 7.73
N ASP A 62 -2.29 -1.28 7.03
CA ASP A 62 -3.15 -2.44 7.32
C ASP A 62 -2.76 -3.64 6.44
N ASP A 63 -1.60 -4.22 6.75
CA ASP A 63 -1.18 -5.53 6.24
C ASP A 63 -1.27 -6.61 7.33
N PRO A 64 -2.36 -7.40 7.38
CA PRO A 64 -2.52 -8.45 8.37
C PRO A 64 -1.55 -9.63 8.16
N PHE A 65 -0.92 -9.75 6.99
CA PHE A 65 -0.04 -10.89 6.69
C PHE A 65 1.35 -10.74 7.30
N ALA A 66 1.74 -9.54 7.74
CA ALA A 66 2.94 -9.37 8.55
C ALA A 66 2.86 -10.19 9.85
N GLU A 67 1.70 -10.18 10.53
CA GLU A 67 1.46 -10.98 11.72
C GLU A 67 1.44 -12.49 11.40
N VAL A 68 0.75 -12.89 10.31
CA VAL A 68 0.69 -14.30 9.86
C VAL A 68 2.07 -14.89 9.58
N HIS A 69 3.03 -14.06 9.18
CA HIS A 69 4.39 -14.46 8.83
C HIS A 69 5.43 -14.10 9.90
N ASP A 70 5.00 -13.74 11.12
CA ASP A 70 5.88 -13.38 12.25
C ASP A 70 6.90 -12.28 11.90
N ILE A 71 6.51 -11.31 11.07
CA ILE A 71 7.36 -10.19 10.65
C ILE A 71 7.26 -9.07 11.69
N PRO A 72 8.35 -8.70 12.39
CA PRO A 72 8.31 -7.64 13.39
C PRO A 72 7.97 -6.28 12.76
N PRO A 73 7.24 -5.40 13.49
CA PRO A 73 7.03 -4.02 13.05
C PRO A 73 8.35 -3.26 12.89
N SER A 74 8.43 -2.42 11.86
CA SER A 74 9.57 -1.56 11.57
C SER A 74 9.15 -0.35 10.73
N GLY A 75 9.81 0.79 10.92
CA GLY A 75 9.48 2.02 10.18
C GLY A 75 8.06 2.54 10.47
N ASP A 76 7.57 3.41 9.59
CA ASP A 76 6.20 3.92 9.62
C ASP A 76 5.71 4.13 8.18
N CYS A 77 4.63 3.45 7.81
CA CYS A 77 3.99 3.47 6.49
C CYS A 77 3.10 4.69 6.28
N ARG A 78 2.98 5.59 7.27
CA ARG A 78 2.30 6.90 7.15
C ARG A 78 3.27 8.05 6.99
N LEU A 79 4.56 7.82 7.19
CA LEU A 79 5.60 8.83 6.96
C LEU A 79 6.02 8.76 5.50
N VAL A 80 5.43 9.66 4.71
CA VAL A 80 5.87 10.03 3.37
C VAL A 80 7.17 10.83 3.42
#